data_AF-A0AA39T416-F1
#
_entry.id   AF-A0AA39T416-F1
#
_cell.length_a   1.000
_cell.length_b   1.000
_cell.length_c   1.000
_cell.angle_alpha   90.00
_cell.angle_beta   90.00
_cell.angle_gamma   90.00
#
_symmetry.space_group_name_H-M   'P 1'
#
loop_
_entity.id
_entity.type
_entity.pdbx_description
1 polymer ?
#
loop_
_entity_poly.entity_id
_entity_poly.type
_entity_poly.pdbx_seq_one_letter_code
_entity_poly.pdbx_strand_id
1 'polypeptide(L)'
;MNGNHFLNLKVVDSRSQKWKLRYYTRPNGRRRNPVFTAGWRQFVRAKRLRVGDEFAFYGLQVRAANGQLRMKYMIEVKRRSMLTFNKEPVTLDVEYLA
;
A
#
# COMPACT_ATOMS: atom_id res chain seq x y z
N MET A 1 27.68 4.55 7.66
CA MET A 1 26.59 3.70 8.19
C MET A 1 26.27 2.64 7.14
N ASN A 2 26.62 1.36 7.39
CA ASN A 2 26.50 0.26 6.44
C ASN A 2 25.15 -0.45 6.56
N GLY A 3 24.05 0.30 6.47
CA GLY A 3 22.70 -0.24 6.45
C GLY A 3 22.19 -0.37 5.02
N ASN A 4 21.37 -1.40 4.74
CA ASN A 4 20.60 -1.41 3.50
C ASN A 4 19.74 -0.15 3.44
N HIS A 5 19.87 0.65 2.37
CA HIS A 5 19.08 1.87 2.18
C HIS A 5 17.65 1.57 1.69
N PHE A 6 17.14 0.37 1.96
CA PHE A 6 15.80 -0.04 1.58
C PHE A 6 15.15 -0.95 2.63
N LEU A 7 13.83 -0.98 2.61
CA LEU A 7 12.98 -1.89 3.35
C LEU A 7 12.04 -2.61 2.37
N ASN A 8 12.01 -3.95 2.42
CA ASN A 8 11.01 -4.74 1.68
C ASN A 8 9.77 -4.88 2.57
N LEU A 9 8.73 -4.10 2.28
CA LEU A 9 7.42 -4.18 2.91
C LEU A 9 6.68 -5.41 2.39
N LYS A 10 6.14 -6.22 3.31
CA LYS A 10 5.19 -7.30 3.02
C LYS A 10 3.83 -6.84 3.50
N VAL A 11 2.96 -6.44 2.57
CA VAL A 11 1.64 -5.90 2.86
C VAL A 11 0.56 -6.78 2.25
N VAL A 12 -0.64 -6.75 2.81
CA VAL A 12 -1.80 -7.49 2.33
C VAL A 12 -2.88 -6.49 1.94
N ASP A 13 -3.52 -6.68 0.80
CA ASP A 13 -4.61 -5.79 0.38
C ASP A 13 -5.99 -6.25 0.90
N SER A 14 -7.02 -5.47 0.58
CA SER A 14 -8.41 -5.74 0.92
C SER A 14 -8.95 -7.06 0.35
N ARG A 15 -8.34 -7.60 -0.71
CA ARG A 15 -8.66 -8.92 -1.28
C ARG A 15 -7.76 -10.03 -0.76
N SER A 16 -7.06 -9.80 0.35
CA SER A 16 -6.13 -10.74 0.98
C SER A 16 -4.93 -11.15 0.11
N GLN A 17 -4.65 -10.43 -0.98
CA GLN A 17 -3.48 -10.69 -1.81
C GLN A 17 -2.24 -10.04 -1.18
N LYS A 18 -1.14 -10.80 -1.17
CA LYS A 18 0.13 -10.41 -0.56
C LYS A 18 1.01 -9.70 -1.58
N TRP A 19 1.53 -8.54 -1.20
CA TRP A 19 2.41 -7.71 -2.02
C TRP A 19 3.76 -7.52 -1.33
N LYS A 20 4.82 -7.56 -2.14
CA LYS A 20 6.18 -7.21 -1.72
C LYS A 20 6.57 -5.90 -2.39
N LEU A 21 6.70 -4.84 -1.61
CA LEU A 21 7.04 -3.50 -2.10
C LEU A 21 8.38 -3.06 -1.50
N ARG A 22 9.31 -2.58 -2.34
CA ARG A 22 10.57 -2.04 -1.84
C ARG A 22 10.49 -0.53 -1.65
N TYR A 23 10.56 -0.11 -0.40
CA TYR A 23 10.74 1.29 0.00
C TYR A 23 12.22 1.61 0.07
N TYR A 24 12.72 2.47 -0.82
CA TYR A 24 14.14 2.74 -0.99
C TYR A 24 14.44 4.23 -0.83
N THR A 25 15.45 4.53 -0.04
CA THR A 25 16.01 5.87 0.11
C THR A 25 17.33 5.91 -0.66
N ARG A 26 17.51 6.87 -1.56
CA ARG A 26 18.79 7.01 -2.27
C ARG A 26 19.87 7.46 -1.28
N PRO A 27 21.01 6.75 -1.19
CA PRO A 27 22.10 7.14 -0.28
C PRO A 27 22.77 8.44 -0.71
N ASN A 28 22.86 8.69 -2.02
CA ASN A 28 23.61 9.78 -2.61
C ASN A 28 22.74 10.65 -3.54
N GLY A 29 23.10 11.92 -3.68
CA GLY A 29 22.47 12.88 -4.59
C GLY A 29 21.45 13.82 -3.94
N ARG A 30 20.88 14.74 -4.75
CA ARG A 30 19.94 15.78 -4.28
C ARG A 30 18.54 15.26 -3.93
N ARG A 31 18.21 14.02 -4.32
CA ARG A 31 16.88 13.42 -4.11
C ARG A 31 16.92 12.43 -2.96
N ARG A 32 16.70 12.92 -1.74
CA ARG A 32 16.65 12.11 -0.51
C ARG A 32 15.29 11.51 -0.21
N ASN A 33 14.26 11.87 -0.98
CA ASN A 33 12.91 11.38 -0.75
C ASN A 33 12.84 9.87 -1.01
N PRO A 34 12.28 9.09 -0.08
CA PRO A 34 12.12 7.67 -0.26
C PRO A 34 11.06 7.38 -1.32
N VAL A 35 11.26 6.29 -2.06
CA VAL A 35 10.39 5.90 -3.19
C VAL A 35 10.11 4.40 -3.17
N PHE A 36 8.94 4.02 -3.68
CA PHE A 36 8.65 2.63 -4.01
C PHE A 36 9.31 2.24 -5.34
N THR A 37 10.00 1.10 -5.34
CA THR A 37 10.78 0.61 -6.49
C THR A 37 10.33 -0.78 -6.92
N ALA A 38 11.01 -1.83 -6.46
CA ALA A 38 10.65 -3.21 -6.79
C ALA A 38 9.23 -3.55 -6.30
N GLY A 39 8.46 -4.26 -7.14
CA GLY A 39 7.06 -4.59 -6.91
C GLY A 39 6.06 -3.47 -7.19
N TRP A 40 6.49 -2.21 -7.21
CA TRP A 40 5.60 -1.06 -7.38
C TRP A 40 4.86 -1.05 -8.72
N ARG A 41 5.58 -1.19 -9.84
CA ARG A 41 4.96 -1.18 -11.17
C ARG A 41 3.94 -2.30 -11.34
N GLN A 42 4.19 -3.47 -10.77
CA GLN A 42 3.26 -4.60 -10.81
C GLN A 42 2.00 -4.29 -10.00
N PHE A 43 2.15 -3.74 -8.80
CA PHE A 43 1.05 -3.28 -7.96
C PHE A 43 0.18 -2.25 -8.68
N VAL A 44 0.79 -1.19 -9.24
CA VAL A 44 0.12 -0.14 -10.01
C VAL A 44 -0.73 -0.71 -11.13
N ARG A 45 -0.18 -1.66 -11.90
CA ARG A 45 -0.90 -2.29 -13.02
C ARG A 45 -2.05 -3.17 -12.55
N ALA A 46 -1.81 -4.00 -11.54
CA ALA A 46 -2.83 -4.92 -11.02
C ALA A 46 -4.02 -4.18 -10.41
N LYS A 47 -3.75 -3.08 -9.69
CA LYS A 47 -4.77 -2.24 -9.05
C LYS A 47 -5.34 -1.15 -9.96
N ARG A 48 -4.90 -1.08 -11.22
CA ARG A 48 -5.29 -0.06 -12.22
C ARG A 48 -5.20 1.37 -11.67
N LEU A 49 -4.09 1.68 -11.00
CA LEU A 49 -3.92 2.94 -10.29
C LEU A 49 -3.77 4.11 -11.26
N ARG A 50 -4.30 5.27 -10.86
CA ARG A 50 -4.20 6.53 -11.58
C ARG A 50 -3.85 7.67 -10.63
N VAL A 51 -3.44 8.79 -11.22
CA VAL A 51 -3.20 10.02 -10.45
C VAL A 51 -4.48 10.41 -9.71
N GLY A 52 -4.34 10.72 -8.43
CA GLY A 52 -5.46 11.06 -7.53
C GLY A 52 -5.98 9.89 -6.70
N ASP A 53 -5.51 8.66 -6.92
CA ASP A 53 -5.79 7.56 -6.00
C ASP A 53 -4.99 7.75 -4.69
N GLU A 54 -5.63 7.42 -3.56
CA GLU A 54 -5.08 7.58 -2.23
C GLU A 54 -4.67 6.22 -1.65
N PHE A 55 -3.55 6.19 -0.92
CA PHE A 55 -3.01 4.97 -0.34
C PHE A 55 -3.06 5.07 1.18
N ALA A 56 -3.57 4.03 1.83
CA ALA A 56 -3.50 3.85 3.26
C ALA A 56 -2.66 2.62 3.61
N PHE A 57 -1.61 2.82 4.40
CA PHE A 57 -0.83 1.74 5.00
C PHE A 57 -1.15 1.69 6.48
N TYR A 58 -1.48 0.51 7.01
CA TYR A 58 -1.81 0.35 8.42
C TYR A 58 -1.42 -1.04 8.93
N GLY A 59 -1.31 -1.20 10.24
CA GLY A 59 -0.98 -2.46 10.90
C GLY A 59 -2.17 -2.98 11.68
N LEU A 60 -2.41 -4.29 11.59
CA LEU A 60 -3.39 -5.01 12.39
C LEU A 60 -2.66 -6.01 13.28
N GLN A 61 -3.00 -6.02 14.57
CA GLN A 61 -2.53 -7.07 15.48
C GLN A 61 -3.46 -8.27 15.36
N VAL A 62 -2.93 -9.40 14.91
CA VAL A 62 -3.70 -10.64 14.68
C VAL A 62 -3.14 -11.77 15.55
N ARG A 63 -4.01 -12.61 16.09
CA ARG A 63 -3.58 -13.85 16.75
C ARG A 63 -3.27 -14.91 15.69
N ALA A 64 -2.07 -15.46 15.74
CA ALA A 64 -1.70 -16.61 14.94
C ALA A 64 -2.32 -17.90 15.51
N ALA A 65 -2.28 -18.99 14.74
CA ALA A 65 -2.82 -20.29 15.15
C ALA A 65 -2.21 -20.83 16.47
N ASN A 66 -0.96 -20.44 16.76
CA ASN A 66 -0.28 -20.78 18.01
C ASN A 66 -0.60 -19.82 19.18
N GLY A 67 -1.60 -18.95 19.04
CA GLY A 67 -2.00 -17.96 20.05
C GLY A 67 -1.12 -16.71 20.13
N GLN A 68 0.04 -16.67 19.46
CA GLN A 68 0.94 -15.51 19.50
C GLN A 68 0.37 -14.34 18.70
N LEU A 69 0.49 -13.13 19.24
CA LEU A 69 0.17 -11.89 18.54
C LEU A 69 1.22 -11.61 17.46
N ARG A 70 0.76 -11.32 16.25
CA ARG A 70 1.61 -10.92 15.11
C ARG A 70 1.04 -9.67 14.46
N MET A 71 1.93 -8.84 13.92
CA MET A 71 1.51 -7.71 13.10
C MET A 71 1.30 -8.16 11.65
N LYS A 72 0.12 -7.87 11.12
CA LYS A 72 -0.21 -7.96 9.69
C LYS A 72 -0.28 -6.55 9.14
N TYR A 73 0.59 -6.23 8.19
CA TYR A 73 0.57 -4.92 7.53
C TYR A 73 -0.36 -4.97 6.32
N MET A 74 -1.17 -3.93 6.18
CA MET A 74 -2.20 -3.80 5.17
C MET A 74 -1.88 -2.64 4.24
N ILE A 75 -2.40 -2.73 3.01
CA ILE A 75 -2.44 -1.64 2.05
C ILE A 75 -3.84 -1.54 1.46
N GLU A 76 -4.44 -0.36 1.54
CA GLU A 76 -5.68 -0.04 0.85
C GLU A 76 -5.43 1.07 -0.16
N VAL A 77 -6.16 1.02 -1.27
CA VAL A 77 -6.15 2.08 -2.25
C VAL A 77 -7.58 2.56 -2.43
N LYS A 78 -7.78 3.84 -2.18
CA LYS A 78 -9.08 4.49 -2.25
C LYS A 78 -9.13 5.43 -3.44
N ARG A 79 -10.26 5.46 -4.12
CA ARG A 79 -10.52 6.34 -5.26
C ARG A 79 -11.82 7.08 -5.03
N ARG A 80 -11.78 8.40 -5.24
CA ARG A 80 -12.97 9.23 -5.23
C ARG A 80 -13.91 8.76 -6.35
N SER A 81 -15.10 8.35 -5.96
CA SER A 81 -16.15 7.92 -6.87
C SER A 81 -16.94 9.12 -7.39
N MET A 82 -17.59 8.94 -8.53
CA MET A 82 -18.64 9.85 -9.02
C MET A 82 -19.96 9.65 -8.26
N LEU A 83 -20.08 8.56 -7.50
CA LEU A 83 -21.24 8.29 -6.67
C LEU A 83 -21.25 9.23 -5.46
N THR A 84 -22.42 9.79 -5.17
CA THR A 84 -22.65 10.60 -3.99
C THR A 84 -23.58 9.89 -3.00
N PHE A 85 -23.27 9.97 -1.72
CA PHE A 85 -24.16 9.60 -0.62
C PHE A 85 -24.48 10.86 0.18
N ASN A 86 -25.76 11.17 0.36
CA ASN A 86 -26.19 12.44 0.98
C ASN A 86 -25.60 13.70 0.31
N LYS A 87 -25.47 13.68 -1.03
CA LYS A 87 -24.84 14.73 -1.87
C LYS A 87 -23.32 14.90 -1.67
N GLU A 88 -22.69 14.08 -0.84
CA GLU A 88 -21.25 14.07 -0.66
C GLU A 88 -20.58 12.96 -1.50
N PRO A 89 -19.44 13.22 -2.16
CA PRO A 89 -18.70 12.21 -2.90
C PRO A 89 -18.24 11.06 -1.99
N VAL A 90 -18.44 9.82 -2.44
CA VAL A 90 -17.98 8.63 -1.71
C VAL A 90 -16.59 8.23 -2.18
N THR A 91 -15.72 7.85 -1.25
CA THR A 91 -14.44 7.23 -1.55
C THR A 91 -14.57 5.71 -1.41
N LEU A 92 -14.25 4.97 -2.47
CA LEU A 92 -14.37 3.52 -2.53
C LEU A 92 -12.99 2.87 -2.69
N ASP A 93 -12.81 1.65 -2.18
CA ASP A 93 -11.63 0.86 -2.51
C ASP A 93 -11.63 0.59 -4.03
N VAL A 94 -10.48 0.76 -4.67
CA VAL A 94 -10.32 0.54 -6.12
C VAL A 94 -10.70 -0.87 -6.56
N GLU A 95 -10.64 -1.84 -5.65
CA GLU A 95 -11.08 -3.22 -5.90
C GLU A 95 -12.59 -3.35 -6.13
N TYR A 96 -13.40 -2.40 -5.64
CA TYR A 96 -14.85 -2.37 -5.89
C TYR A 96 -15.22 -1.60 -7.16
N LEU A 97 -14.24 -0.99 -7.83
CA LEU A 97 -14.42 -0.19 -9.05
C LEU A 97 -13.89 -0.89 -10.31
N ALA A 98 -13.49 -2.17 -10.17
CA ALA A 98 -12.73 -2.93 -11.16
C ALA A 98 -13.60 -3.75 -12.12
#